data_AF-I9RM50-F1
#
_entry.id   AF-I9RM50-F1
#
_cell.length_a   1.000
_cell.length_b   1.000
_cell.length_c   1.000
_cell.angle_alpha   90.00
_cell.angle_beta   90.00
_cell.angle_gamma   90.00
#
_symmetry.space_group_name_H-M   'P 1'
#
loop_
_entity.id
_entity.type
_entity.pdbx_description
1 polymer ?
#
loop_
_entity_poly.entity_id
_entity_poly.type
_entity_poly.pdbx_seq_one_letter_code
_entity_poly.pdbx_strand_id
1 'polypeptide(L)'
;MNGKQLKNSILQWAIQGKLVPQDPNDEPAFFLLEKIRAEKERLVKEKKIKKDKNESIIFRGDDNSYYEKFLATGEVKCIDEEIPFEIPKGWEWCRLRDVIMGTNAGKSPNCEKRPKRGEEWGVLTTTAIQENDFLPNENKVLPPNYSVNSEHSVKYGDILITRAGPVNRTGIVCLVDKECDNLILSDKTVRIDYFRNYCNPTFIVLVLNSPAIHELLMSVTVGMAASQVNVSQGNIQNTLIPFPGIKEQNRIAVKITNLLPIIERYNSEQEQLEELNAQLPSSLKKSLLQEAIQGKLVPQIESEGTAGELLSTIRKEKENLVKQGKLKKSSLSDSFIFKGDDNK
;
A
#
# COMPACT_ATOMS: atom_id res chain seq x y z
N MET A 1 -4.39 17.11 -0.52
CA MET A 1 -3.50 15.99 -0.86
C MET A 1 -3.47 15.09 0.36
N ASN A 2 -3.97 13.86 0.28
CA ASN A 2 -3.98 12.95 1.44
C ASN A 2 -2.62 12.28 1.66
N GLY A 3 -2.43 11.61 2.80
CA GLY A 3 -1.13 11.00 3.15
C GLY A 3 -0.65 9.97 2.12
N LYS A 4 -1.57 9.20 1.53
CA LYS A 4 -1.27 8.28 0.43
C LYS A 4 -0.74 9.01 -0.82
N GLN A 5 -1.37 10.10 -1.23
CA GLN A 5 -0.89 10.92 -2.36
C GLN A 5 0.49 11.50 -2.05
N LEU A 6 0.75 11.94 -0.81
CA LEU A 6 2.06 12.43 -0.37
C LEU A 6 3.15 11.38 -0.45
N LYS A 7 2.88 10.18 0.05
CA LYS A 7 3.79 9.03 -0.09
C LYS A 7 4.15 8.81 -1.56
N ASN A 8 3.15 8.71 -2.43
CA ASN A 8 3.35 8.45 -3.84
C ASN A 8 4.18 9.54 -4.53
N SER A 9 3.94 10.82 -4.23
CA SER A 9 4.74 11.92 -4.76
C SER A 9 6.19 11.88 -4.31
N ILE A 10 6.44 11.55 -3.03
CA ILE A 10 7.79 11.44 -2.48
C ILE A 10 8.55 10.27 -3.11
N LEU A 11 7.91 9.11 -3.27
CA LEU A 11 8.48 7.97 -3.98
C LEU A 11 8.80 8.32 -5.44
N GLN A 12 7.88 9.02 -6.12
CA GLN A 12 8.11 9.47 -7.49
C GLN A 12 9.30 10.44 -7.60
N TRP A 13 9.47 11.36 -6.66
CA TRP A 13 10.63 12.25 -6.64
C TRP A 13 11.92 11.50 -6.32
N ALA A 14 11.87 10.46 -5.50
CA ALA A 14 13.03 9.63 -5.19
C ALA A 14 13.56 8.91 -6.42
N ILE A 15 12.69 8.24 -7.19
CA ILE A 15 13.09 7.49 -8.39
C ILE A 15 13.49 8.40 -9.56
N GLN A 16 13.10 9.68 -9.52
CA GLN A 16 13.52 10.71 -10.49
C GLN A 16 14.82 11.42 -10.07
N GLY A 17 15.43 11.04 -8.94
CA GLY A 17 16.62 11.69 -8.40
C GLY A 17 16.41 13.15 -7.98
N LYS A 18 15.16 13.52 -7.64
CA LYS A 18 14.78 14.87 -7.18
C LYS A 18 14.69 14.99 -5.67
N LEU A 19 14.68 13.86 -4.95
CA LEU A 19 14.48 13.84 -3.49
C LEU A 19 15.72 14.27 -2.70
N VAL A 20 16.91 13.96 -3.21
CA VAL A 20 18.20 14.31 -2.59
C VAL A 20 19.04 15.10 -3.58
N PRO A 21 19.92 16.01 -3.12
CA PRO A 21 20.86 16.69 -4.01
C PRO A 21 21.76 15.69 -4.74
N GLN A 22 21.98 15.95 -6.03
CA GLN A 22 22.95 15.22 -6.86
C GLN A 22 24.37 15.62 -6.45
N ASP A 23 25.26 14.65 -6.23
CA ASP A 23 26.67 14.90 -5.93
C ASP A 23 27.52 14.59 -7.18
N PRO A 24 28.21 15.57 -7.77
CA PRO A 24 29.02 15.35 -8.97
C PRO A 24 30.24 14.45 -8.73
N ASN A 25 30.61 14.19 -7.47
CA ASN A 25 31.71 13.29 -7.11
C ASN A 25 31.25 11.84 -6.91
N ASP A 26 29.95 11.57 -7.01
CA ASP A 26 29.48 10.20 -6.96
C ASP A 26 29.85 9.43 -8.21
N GLU A 27 30.18 8.15 -8.01
CA GLU A 27 30.44 7.24 -9.12
C GLU A 27 29.16 7.09 -9.96
N PRO A 28 29.22 7.38 -11.28
CA PRO A 28 28.10 7.14 -12.17
C PRO A 28 27.62 5.69 -12.15
N ALA A 29 26.31 5.48 -12.26
CA ALA A 29 25.68 4.17 -12.21
C ALA A 29 26.21 3.20 -13.28
N PHE A 30 26.67 3.73 -14.42
CA PHE A 30 27.35 2.95 -15.46
C PHE A 30 28.48 2.06 -14.89
N PHE A 31 29.38 2.64 -14.08
CA PHE A 31 30.49 1.86 -13.50
C PHE A 31 30.01 0.79 -12.51
N LEU A 32 28.93 1.09 -11.78
CA LEU A 32 28.33 0.13 -10.86
C LEU A 32 27.70 -1.05 -11.61
N LEU A 33 27.00 -0.79 -12.72
CA LEU A 33 26.44 -1.83 -13.59
C LEU A 33 27.55 -2.69 -14.22
N GLU A 34 28.67 -2.11 -14.65
CA GLU A 34 29.83 -2.85 -15.14
C GLU A 34 30.42 -3.78 -14.05
N LYS A 35 30.54 -3.31 -12.81
CA LYS A 35 30.98 -4.15 -11.68
C LYS A 35 30.02 -5.31 -11.42
N ILE A 36 28.70 -5.07 -11.51
CA ILE A 36 27.69 -6.11 -11.35
C ILE A 36 27.79 -7.13 -12.49
N ARG A 37 27.94 -6.69 -13.74
CA ARG A 37 28.12 -7.59 -14.90
C ARG A 37 29.34 -8.49 -14.74
N ALA A 38 30.49 -7.91 -14.38
CA ALA A 38 31.72 -8.68 -14.13
C ALA A 38 31.55 -9.71 -13.00
N GLU A 39 30.85 -9.34 -11.92
CA GLU A 39 30.55 -10.26 -10.83
C GLU A 39 29.57 -11.38 -11.26
N LYS A 40 28.53 -11.04 -12.05
CA LYS A 40 27.62 -12.05 -12.63
C LYS A 40 28.38 -13.05 -13.48
N GLU A 41 29.27 -12.58 -14.36
CA GLU A 41 30.10 -13.47 -15.18
C GLU A 41 30.94 -14.42 -14.32
N ARG A 42 31.54 -13.91 -13.24
CA ARG A 42 32.29 -14.73 -12.27
C ARG A 42 31.41 -15.81 -11.65
N LEU A 43 30.22 -15.45 -11.16
CA LEU A 43 29.28 -16.39 -10.54
C LEU A 43 28.72 -17.42 -11.53
N VAL A 44 28.53 -17.05 -12.80
CA VAL A 44 28.15 -17.98 -13.87
C VAL A 44 29.28 -19.00 -14.13
N LYS A 45 30.54 -18.54 -14.20
CA LYS A 45 31.72 -19.42 -14.35
C LYS A 45 31.85 -20.38 -13.15
N GLU A 46 31.54 -19.90 -11.94
CA GLU A 46 31.50 -20.68 -10.71
C GLU A 46 30.25 -21.59 -10.58
N LYS A 47 29.32 -21.56 -11.55
CA LYS A 47 28.04 -22.31 -11.55
C LYS A 47 27.13 -22.00 -10.35
N LYS A 48 27.29 -20.84 -9.72
CA LYS A 48 26.43 -20.37 -8.63
C LYS A 48 25.12 -19.77 -9.11
N ILE A 49 25.14 -19.17 -10.30
CA ILE A 49 23.95 -18.62 -10.97
C ILE A 49 23.87 -19.13 -12.41
N LYS A 50 22.66 -19.12 -12.97
CA LYS A 50 22.42 -19.48 -14.38
C LYS A 50 22.79 -18.30 -15.27
N LYS A 51 23.34 -18.59 -16.46
CA LYS A 51 23.57 -17.57 -17.49
C LYS A 51 22.25 -16.97 -17.94
N ASP A 52 22.16 -15.64 -17.96
CA ASP A 52 21.04 -14.92 -18.53
C ASP A 52 21.07 -15.04 -20.06
N LYS A 53 19.94 -15.42 -20.66
CA LYS A 53 19.80 -15.55 -22.11
C LYS A 53 19.35 -14.24 -22.75
N ASN A 54 18.80 -13.32 -21.96
CA ASN A 54 18.24 -12.05 -22.39
C ASN A 54 19.08 -10.88 -21.87
N GLU A 55 20.37 -11.10 -21.70
CA GLU A 55 21.30 -10.06 -21.27
C GLU A 55 21.32 -8.92 -22.29
N SER A 56 21.22 -7.69 -21.78
CA SER A 56 21.09 -6.50 -22.61
C SER A 56 21.75 -5.29 -21.95
N ILE A 57 22.01 -4.27 -22.76
CA ILE A 57 22.53 -2.98 -22.30
C ILE A 57 21.57 -1.91 -22.78
N ILE A 58 21.08 -1.10 -21.85
CA ILE A 58 20.33 0.11 -22.17
C ILE A 58 21.30 1.28 -22.23
N PHE A 59 21.17 2.12 -23.25
CA PHE A 59 22.00 3.30 -23.44
C PHE A 59 21.21 4.41 -24.16
N ARG A 60 21.69 5.63 -24.06
CA ARG A 60 21.13 6.81 -24.74
C ARG A 60 21.91 7.06 -26.04
N GLY A 61 21.21 7.19 -27.16
CA GLY A 61 21.79 7.49 -28.48
C GLY A 61 22.11 8.97 -28.67
N ASP A 62 22.76 9.29 -29.79
CA ASP A 62 23.10 10.68 -30.17
C ASP A 62 21.87 11.54 -30.47
N ASP A 63 20.73 10.91 -30.74
CA ASP A 63 19.42 11.53 -30.94
C ASP A 63 18.65 11.74 -29.62
N ASN A 64 19.28 11.47 -28.48
CA ASN A 64 18.71 11.50 -27.13
C ASN A 64 17.63 10.45 -26.84
N SER A 65 17.39 9.49 -27.73
CA SER A 65 16.49 8.35 -27.51
C SER A 65 17.16 7.22 -26.73
N TYR A 66 16.37 6.42 -26.02
CA TYR A 66 16.82 5.25 -25.27
C TYR A 66 16.73 3.99 -26.12
N TYR A 67 17.81 3.20 -26.11
CA TYR A 67 17.93 1.95 -26.85
C TYR A 67 18.32 0.80 -25.93
N GLU A 68 17.73 -0.37 -26.14
CA GLU A 68 18.14 -1.63 -25.51
C GLU A 68 18.83 -2.52 -26.57
N LYS A 69 20.09 -2.87 -26.33
CA LYS A 69 20.87 -3.79 -27.15
C LYS A 69 20.96 -5.15 -26.49
N PHE A 70 20.43 -6.18 -27.15
CA PHE A 70 20.53 -7.57 -26.69
C PHE A 70 21.90 -8.14 -27.05
N LEU A 71 22.64 -8.64 -26.05
CA LEU A 71 24.02 -9.09 -26.26
C LEU A 71 24.10 -10.41 -27.05
N ALA A 72 23.07 -11.26 -26.94
CA ALA A 72 23.04 -12.55 -27.62
C ALA A 72 22.78 -12.43 -29.13
N THR A 73 21.87 -11.54 -29.54
CA THR A 73 21.45 -11.38 -30.94
C THR A 73 22.11 -10.18 -31.62
N GLY A 74 22.59 -9.21 -30.84
CA GLY A 74 23.04 -7.91 -31.34
C GLY A 74 21.90 -6.97 -31.74
N GLU A 75 20.65 -7.39 -31.58
CA GLU A 75 19.46 -6.59 -31.89
C GLU A 75 19.41 -5.34 -31.01
N VAL A 76 19.08 -4.21 -31.62
CA VAL A 76 18.92 -2.92 -30.95
C VAL A 76 17.48 -2.46 -31.14
N LYS A 77 16.79 -2.22 -30.02
CA LYS A 77 15.39 -1.78 -30.00
C LYS A 77 15.29 -0.41 -29.34
N CYS A 78 14.56 0.53 -29.94
CA CYS A 78 14.19 1.77 -29.26
C CYS A 78 13.14 1.48 -28.18
N ILE A 79 13.34 2.03 -26.98
CA ILE A 79 12.49 1.79 -25.80
C ILE A 79 11.89 3.07 -25.22
N ASP A 80 11.89 4.19 -25.95
CA ASP A 80 11.35 5.46 -25.48
C ASP A 80 9.90 5.35 -24.98
N GLU A 81 9.09 4.51 -25.62
CA GLU A 81 7.70 4.25 -25.20
C GLU A 81 7.59 3.56 -23.82
N GLU A 82 8.66 2.88 -23.38
CA GLU A 82 8.73 2.24 -22.07
C GLU A 82 9.29 3.19 -20.99
N ILE A 83 9.86 4.34 -21.36
CA ILE A 83 10.53 5.28 -20.44
C ILE A 83 9.49 6.23 -19.82
N PRO A 84 9.18 6.10 -18.52
CA PRO A 84 8.10 6.87 -17.90
C PRO A 84 8.49 8.32 -17.58
N PHE A 85 9.79 8.62 -17.47
CA PHE A 85 10.32 9.94 -17.12
C PHE A 85 11.82 10.03 -17.39
N GLU A 86 12.34 11.25 -17.43
CA GLU A 86 13.78 11.54 -17.49
C GLU A 86 14.47 11.34 -16.13
N ILE A 87 15.71 10.85 -16.18
CA ILE A 87 16.57 10.60 -15.02
C ILE A 87 17.76 11.58 -14.98
N PRO A 88 18.37 11.83 -13.81
CA PRO A 88 19.53 12.72 -13.71
C PRO A 88 20.75 12.20 -14.47
N LYS A 89 21.67 13.12 -14.79
CA LYS A 89 22.97 12.76 -15.35
C LYS A 89 23.75 11.90 -14.35
N GLY A 90 24.19 10.72 -14.80
CA GLY A 90 24.93 9.75 -13.98
C GLY A 90 24.06 8.60 -13.47
N TRP A 91 22.75 8.68 -13.61
CA TRP A 91 21.85 7.53 -13.47
C TRP A 91 21.76 6.77 -14.79
N GLU A 92 21.41 5.50 -14.70
CA GLU A 92 21.15 4.65 -15.87
C GLU A 92 19.79 3.98 -15.73
N TRP A 93 19.11 3.79 -16.86
CA TRP A 93 18.01 2.84 -16.92
C TRP A 93 18.58 1.44 -17.09
N CYS A 94 18.09 0.47 -16.31
CA CYS A 94 18.44 -0.94 -16.49
C CYS A 94 17.21 -1.82 -16.27
N ARG A 95 17.31 -3.08 -16.65
CA ARG A 95 16.30 -4.08 -16.32
C ARG A 95 16.61 -4.63 -14.93
N LEU A 96 15.61 -5.02 -14.15
CA LEU A 96 15.83 -5.57 -12.81
C LEU A 96 16.79 -6.78 -12.85
N ARG A 97 16.72 -7.61 -13.89
CA ARG A 97 17.64 -8.73 -14.16
C ARG A 97 19.11 -8.34 -14.14
N ASP A 98 19.44 -7.09 -14.48
CA ASP A 98 20.81 -6.61 -14.54
C ASP A 98 21.44 -6.46 -13.14
N VAL A 99 20.62 -6.19 -12.13
CA VAL A 99 21.08 -5.90 -10.75
C VAL A 99 20.77 -7.02 -9.74
N ILE A 100 20.28 -8.17 -10.24
CA ILE A 100 19.93 -9.34 -9.41
C ILE A 100 20.66 -10.61 -9.87
N MET A 101 20.86 -11.54 -8.94
CA MET A 101 21.36 -12.89 -9.16
C MET A 101 20.28 -13.82 -9.71
N GLY A 102 19.03 -13.56 -9.35
CA GLY A 102 17.88 -14.29 -9.87
C GLY A 102 16.62 -14.07 -9.03
N THR A 103 15.61 -14.89 -9.32
CA THR A 103 14.35 -14.91 -8.57
C THR A 103 14.01 -16.34 -8.16
N ASN A 104 13.35 -16.49 -7.01
CA ASN A 104 12.87 -17.78 -6.56
C ASN A 104 11.42 -17.68 -6.08
N ALA A 105 10.60 -18.70 -6.34
CA ALA A 105 9.22 -18.77 -5.89
C ALA A 105 9.00 -20.06 -5.10
N GLY A 106 8.18 -19.99 -4.06
CA GLY A 106 7.95 -21.14 -3.19
C GLY A 106 6.82 -22.05 -3.65
N LYS A 107 6.25 -22.79 -2.69
CA LYS A 107 5.14 -23.72 -2.91
C LYS A 107 4.09 -23.54 -1.82
N SER A 108 2.83 -23.75 -2.18
CA SER A 108 1.70 -23.69 -1.24
C SER A 108 1.08 -25.08 -1.06
N PRO A 109 1.56 -25.88 -0.09
CA PRO A 109 0.91 -27.14 0.26
C PRO A 109 -0.43 -26.92 0.97
N ASN A 110 -1.18 -28.00 1.21
CA ASN A 110 -2.44 -27.93 1.95
C ASN A 110 -2.19 -27.66 3.45
N CYS A 111 -2.16 -26.39 3.84
CA CYS A 111 -1.76 -25.92 5.17
C CYS A 111 -2.93 -25.73 6.13
N GLU A 112 -2.67 -25.82 7.43
CA GLU A 112 -3.63 -25.40 8.45
C GLU A 112 -3.78 -23.87 8.42
N LYS A 113 -5.03 -23.38 8.45
CA LYS A 113 -5.35 -21.94 8.33
C LYS A 113 -5.17 -21.19 9.66
N ARG A 114 -3.97 -21.30 10.24
CA ARG A 114 -3.55 -20.57 11.44
C ARG A 114 -2.06 -20.20 11.34
N PRO A 115 -1.61 -19.16 12.05
CA PRO A 115 -0.20 -18.89 12.19
C PRO A 115 0.55 -20.02 12.92
N LYS A 116 1.82 -20.19 12.57
CA LYS A 116 2.77 -21.09 13.24
C LYS A 116 3.03 -20.67 14.68
N ARG A 117 3.39 -21.63 15.52
CA ARG A 117 3.79 -21.46 16.92
C ARG A 117 5.09 -22.20 17.20
N GLY A 118 5.99 -21.57 17.94
CA GLY A 118 7.31 -22.15 18.27
C GLY A 118 8.06 -22.62 17.02
N GLU A 119 8.53 -23.85 17.06
CA GLU A 119 9.34 -24.51 16.03
C GLU A 119 8.55 -24.99 14.80
N GLU A 120 7.22 -24.80 14.76
CA GLU A 120 6.44 -25.10 13.57
C GLU A 120 6.94 -24.32 12.35
N TRP A 121 6.84 -24.93 11.18
CA TRP A 121 7.09 -24.27 9.91
C TRP A 121 5.81 -23.65 9.35
N GLY A 122 5.94 -22.46 8.77
CA GLY A 122 4.86 -21.73 8.12
C GLY A 122 5.16 -21.40 6.67
N VAL A 123 4.11 -21.35 5.85
CA VAL A 123 4.16 -20.73 4.52
C VAL A 123 3.55 -19.33 4.58
N LEU A 124 4.23 -18.35 4.00
CA LEU A 124 3.74 -16.97 3.94
C LEU A 124 2.44 -16.88 3.14
N THR A 125 1.45 -16.17 3.69
CA THR A 125 0.29 -15.73 2.91
C THR A 125 0.66 -14.47 2.12
N THR A 126 -0.14 -14.12 1.11
CA THR A 126 0.05 -12.85 0.40
C THR A 126 -0.12 -11.64 1.31
N THR A 127 -0.81 -11.76 2.44
CA THR A 127 -0.96 -10.72 3.48
C THR A 127 0.31 -10.45 4.28
N ALA A 128 1.28 -11.37 4.27
CA ALA A 128 2.59 -11.15 4.86
C ALA A 128 3.39 -10.02 4.21
N ILE A 129 3.06 -9.70 2.96
CA ILE A 129 3.75 -8.71 2.15
C ILE A 129 2.81 -7.53 2.01
N GLN A 130 3.12 -6.47 2.74
CA GLN A 130 2.48 -5.16 2.62
C GLN A 130 3.47 -4.19 1.97
N GLU A 131 2.97 -3.06 1.50
CA GLU A 131 3.81 -2.07 0.84
C GLU A 131 4.84 -1.50 1.83
N ASN A 132 6.11 -1.87 1.64
CA ASN A 132 7.24 -1.55 2.54
C ASN A 132 7.16 -2.17 3.94
N ASP A 133 6.26 -3.12 4.21
CA ASP A 133 6.14 -3.75 5.53
C ASP A 133 5.99 -5.27 5.42
N PHE A 134 6.74 -5.99 6.24
CA PHE A 134 6.71 -7.45 6.33
C PHE A 134 6.01 -7.90 7.61
N LEU A 135 4.99 -8.75 7.47
CA LEU A 135 4.21 -9.27 8.59
C LEU A 135 4.50 -10.77 8.78
N PRO A 136 5.49 -11.15 9.62
CA PRO A 136 5.90 -12.55 9.78
C PRO A 136 4.79 -13.45 10.35
N ASN A 137 3.82 -12.88 11.07
CA ASN A 137 2.69 -13.60 11.66
C ASN A 137 1.61 -13.99 10.64
N GLU A 138 1.62 -13.41 9.44
CA GLU A 138 0.71 -13.71 8.35
C GLU A 138 1.19 -14.96 7.60
N ASN A 139 0.96 -16.13 8.20
CA ASN A 139 1.38 -17.40 7.65
C ASN A 139 0.37 -18.51 7.95
N LYS A 140 0.58 -19.66 7.31
CA LYS A 140 -0.19 -20.89 7.52
C LYS A 140 0.75 -22.03 7.87
N VAL A 141 0.37 -22.85 8.84
CA VAL A 141 1.23 -23.97 9.28
C VAL A 141 1.33 -25.05 8.21
N LEU A 142 2.56 -25.43 7.91
CA LEU A 142 2.86 -26.52 6.99
C LEU A 142 2.41 -27.87 7.57
N PRO A 143 2.01 -28.84 6.72
CA PRO A 143 1.77 -30.21 7.17
C PRO A 143 2.98 -30.79 7.91
N PRO A 144 2.79 -31.59 8.98
CA PRO A 144 3.89 -32.16 9.76
C PRO A 144 4.91 -32.96 8.94
N ASN A 145 4.47 -33.61 7.86
CA ASN A 145 5.31 -34.44 6.98
C ASN A 145 5.83 -33.69 5.74
N TYR A 146 5.72 -32.36 5.69
CA TYR A 146 6.18 -31.58 4.54
C TYR A 146 7.71 -31.45 4.55
N SER A 147 8.35 -31.91 3.47
CA SER A 147 9.79 -31.71 3.28
C SER A 147 10.07 -30.27 2.86
N VAL A 148 10.68 -29.49 3.75
CA VAL A 148 11.04 -28.10 3.51
C VAL A 148 12.28 -28.03 2.63
N ASN A 149 12.17 -27.34 1.48
CA ASN A 149 13.33 -26.94 0.71
C ASN A 149 13.95 -25.68 1.35
N SER A 150 15.19 -25.77 1.79
CA SER A 150 15.95 -24.65 2.39
C SER A 150 16.14 -23.48 1.42
N GLU A 151 16.07 -23.70 0.11
CA GLU A 151 16.10 -22.63 -0.89
C GLU A 151 14.84 -21.76 -0.83
N HIS A 152 13.71 -22.26 -0.33
CA HIS A 152 12.47 -21.49 -0.19
C HIS A 152 12.37 -20.80 1.18
N SER A 153 13.31 -21.03 2.09
CA SER A 153 13.32 -20.40 3.41
C SER A 153 13.52 -18.90 3.27
N VAL A 154 12.69 -18.15 3.97
CA VAL A 154 12.73 -16.68 4.05
C VAL A 154 13.82 -16.28 5.04
N LYS A 155 14.63 -15.29 4.69
CA LYS A 155 15.74 -14.82 5.52
C LYS A 155 15.69 -13.30 5.68
N TYR A 156 16.30 -12.82 6.76
CA TYR A 156 16.52 -11.39 6.97
C TYR A 156 17.25 -10.76 5.78
N GLY A 157 16.73 -9.62 5.33
CA GLY A 157 17.21 -8.86 4.18
C GLY A 157 16.80 -9.43 2.82
N ASP A 158 15.94 -10.45 2.76
CA ASP A 158 15.30 -10.87 1.52
C ASP A 158 14.32 -9.78 1.02
N ILE A 159 14.25 -9.58 -0.29
CA ILE A 159 13.23 -8.73 -0.93
C ILE A 159 12.15 -9.64 -1.48
N LEU A 160 10.89 -9.43 -1.07
CA LEU A 160 9.76 -10.24 -1.47
C LEU A 160 8.78 -9.42 -2.30
N ILE A 161 8.26 -10.00 -3.37
CA ILE A 161 7.21 -9.41 -4.21
C ILE A 161 6.03 -10.38 -4.38
N THR A 162 4.81 -9.88 -4.25
CA THR A 162 3.60 -10.66 -4.57
C THR A 162 3.43 -10.78 -6.07
N ARG A 163 3.15 -11.98 -6.56
CA ARG A 163 3.00 -12.24 -8.00
C ARG A 163 1.60 -12.64 -8.46
N ALA A 164 0.68 -12.88 -7.53
CA ALA A 164 -0.67 -13.31 -7.89
C ALA A 164 -1.72 -12.88 -6.86
N GLY A 165 -2.85 -12.38 -7.35
CA GLY A 165 -3.99 -11.96 -6.54
C GLY A 165 -4.86 -10.92 -7.26
N PRO A 166 -5.71 -10.20 -6.52
CA PRO A 166 -6.32 -8.98 -7.03
C PRO A 166 -5.27 -7.95 -7.46
N VAL A 167 -5.62 -7.04 -8.37
CA VAL A 167 -4.71 -5.98 -8.86
C VAL A 167 -4.03 -5.24 -7.70
N ASN A 168 -4.79 -4.79 -6.70
CA ASN A 168 -4.27 -4.06 -5.54
C ASN A 168 -3.40 -4.90 -4.58
N ARG A 169 -3.18 -6.18 -4.85
CA ARG A 169 -2.35 -7.10 -4.07
C ARG A 169 -1.21 -7.72 -4.88
N THR A 170 -1.12 -7.40 -6.17
CA THR A 170 -0.12 -7.95 -7.09
C THR A 170 0.97 -6.92 -7.32
N GLY A 171 2.23 -7.33 -7.32
CA GLY A 171 3.36 -6.40 -7.48
C GLY A 171 3.69 -5.59 -6.23
N ILE A 172 3.20 -5.98 -5.04
CA ILE A 172 3.55 -5.34 -3.77
C ILE A 172 4.89 -5.90 -3.31
N VAL A 173 5.81 -5.02 -2.90
CA VAL A 173 7.15 -5.39 -2.46
C VAL A 173 7.39 -5.04 -0.99
N CYS A 174 8.09 -5.90 -0.27
CA CYS A 174 8.61 -5.60 1.06
C CYS A 174 10.07 -6.06 1.23
N LEU A 175 10.75 -5.47 2.21
CA LEU A 175 12.01 -5.98 2.74
C LEU A 175 11.70 -6.83 3.97
N VAL A 176 12.33 -7.99 4.09
CA VAL A 176 12.31 -8.78 5.32
C VAL A 176 13.28 -8.13 6.32
N ASP A 177 12.75 -7.30 7.21
CA ASP A 177 13.50 -6.52 8.19
C ASP A 177 13.20 -6.92 9.65
N LYS A 178 12.41 -7.97 9.82
CA LYS A 178 12.06 -8.57 11.12
C LYS A 178 12.64 -9.97 11.20
N GLU A 179 12.98 -10.39 12.42
CA GLU A 179 13.38 -11.77 12.66
C GLU A 179 12.26 -12.72 12.25
N CYS A 180 12.60 -13.71 11.44
CA CYS A 180 11.67 -14.71 10.96
C CYS A 180 12.38 -16.04 10.76
N ASP A 181 12.00 -17.02 11.58
CA ASP A 181 12.50 -18.39 11.47
C ASP A 181 11.40 -19.34 11.00
N ASN A 182 11.80 -20.43 10.36
CA ASN A 182 10.91 -21.50 9.91
C ASN A 182 9.75 -21.00 9.01
N LEU A 183 10.00 -20.00 8.17
CA LEU A 183 9.06 -19.52 7.15
C LEU A 183 9.56 -19.86 5.75
N ILE A 184 8.64 -20.28 4.88
CA ILE A 184 8.89 -20.48 3.45
C ILE A 184 8.03 -19.57 2.58
N LEU A 185 8.53 -19.29 1.39
CA LEU A 185 7.78 -18.61 0.33
C LEU A 185 6.55 -19.45 -0.07
N SER A 186 5.45 -18.78 -0.38
CA SER A 186 4.33 -19.39 -1.11
C SER A 186 4.57 -19.37 -2.62
N ASP A 187 3.76 -20.12 -3.37
CA ASP A 187 3.69 -20.08 -4.83
C ASP A 187 3.29 -18.68 -5.39
N LYS A 188 2.63 -17.86 -4.57
CA LYS A 188 2.20 -16.48 -4.88
C LYS A 188 3.23 -15.41 -4.50
N THR A 189 4.38 -15.82 -3.99
CA THR A 189 5.47 -14.93 -3.58
C THR A 189 6.73 -15.23 -4.37
N VAL A 190 7.43 -14.19 -4.80
CA VAL A 190 8.75 -14.28 -5.41
C VAL A 190 9.76 -13.57 -4.53
N ARG A 191 10.88 -14.21 -4.25
CA ARG A 191 12.06 -13.54 -3.70
C ARG A 191 12.91 -13.01 -4.83
N ILE A 192 13.37 -11.77 -4.68
CA ILE A 192 14.37 -11.13 -5.54
C ILE A 192 15.72 -11.25 -4.84
N ASP A 193 16.65 -11.99 -5.46
CA ASP A 193 17.99 -12.20 -4.93
C ASP A 193 18.96 -11.20 -5.56
N TYR A 194 19.40 -10.19 -4.81
CA TYR A 194 20.10 -9.02 -5.31
C TYR A 194 21.58 -8.98 -4.89
N PHE A 195 22.38 -8.21 -5.60
CA PHE A 195 23.79 -8.02 -5.25
C PHE A 195 23.96 -7.07 -4.05
N ARG A 196 24.00 -7.63 -2.84
CA ARG A 196 24.06 -6.88 -1.56
C ARG A 196 25.18 -5.82 -1.46
N ASN A 197 26.31 -6.04 -2.13
CA ASN A 197 27.43 -5.09 -2.12
C ASN A 197 27.26 -3.92 -3.11
N TYR A 198 26.35 -4.06 -4.07
CA TYR A 198 26.16 -3.10 -5.16
C TYR A 198 24.77 -2.44 -5.14
N CYS A 199 23.84 -2.98 -4.36
CA CYS A 199 22.46 -2.50 -4.30
C CYS A 199 22.02 -2.31 -2.86
N ASN A 200 21.44 -1.15 -2.56
CA ASN A 200 20.72 -0.95 -1.31
C ASN A 200 19.33 -1.63 -1.41
N PRO A 201 18.99 -2.58 -0.51
CA PRO A 201 17.72 -3.28 -0.59
C PRO A 201 16.51 -2.38 -0.41
N THR A 202 16.58 -1.42 0.51
CA THR A 202 15.53 -0.44 0.72
C THR A 202 15.29 0.35 -0.56
N PHE A 203 16.34 0.78 -1.25
CA PHE A 203 16.20 1.46 -2.55
C PHE A 203 15.47 0.60 -3.59
N ILE A 204 15.83 -0.68 -3.74
CA ILE A 204 15.12 -1.59 -4.67
C ILE A 204 13.63 -1.68 -4.32
N VAL A 205 13.29 -1.88 -3.04
CA VAL A 205 11.90 -1.94 -2.57
C VAL A 205 11.15 -0.66 -2.89
N LEU A 206 11.76 0.50 -2.65
CA LEU A 206 11.19 1.81 -2.93
C LEU A 206 10.93 2.03 -4.42
N VAL A 207 11.87 1.64 -5.28
CA VAL A 207 11.73 1.74 -6.73
C VAL A 207 10.58 0.87 -7.22
N LEU A 208 10.51 -0.39 -6.79
CA LEU A 208 9.47 -1.32 -7.27
C LEU A 208 8.07 -0.98 -6.74
N ASN A 209 7.96 -0.36 -5.56
CA ASN A 209 6.69 0.15 -5.03
C ASN A 209 6.30 1.53 -5.57
N SER A 210 7.18 2.20 -6.31
CA SER A 210 6.87 3.52 -6.85
C SER A 210 5.77 3.44 -7.93
N PRO A 211 4.85 4.43 -8.00
CA PRO A 211 3.69 4.34 -8.89
C PRO A 211 4.03 4.08 -10.36
N ALA A 212 4.99 4.81 -10.91
CA ALA A 212 5.39 4.69 -12.31
C ALA A 212 5.95 3.29 -12.64
N ILE A 213 6.79 2.73 -11.76
CA ILE A 213 7.41 1.42 -11.99
C ILE A 213 6.41 0.29 -11.75
N HIS A 214 5.55 0.45 -10.75
CA HIS A 214 4.46 -0.49 -10.51
C HIS A 214 3.50 -0.56 -11.70
N GLU A 215 3.17 0.59 -12.32
CA GLU A 215 2.35 0.65 -13.53
C GLU A 215 3.01 -0.07 -14.71
N LEU A 216 4.32 0.12 -14.92
CA LEU A 216 5.09 -0.62 -15.93
C LEU A 216 5.06 -2.14 -15.68
N LEU A 217 5.12 -2.59 -14.44
CA LEU A 217 5.00 -4.01 -14.11
C LEU A 217 3.58 -4.54 -14.37
N MET A 218 2.56 -3.73 -14.07
CA MET A 218 1.16 -4.12 -14.25
C MET A 218 0.72 -4.14 -15.72
N SER A 219 1.30 -3.30 -16.58
CA SER A 219 0.96 -3.26 -18.02
C SER A 219 1.30 -4.56 -18.77
N VAL A 220 2.25 -5.35 -18.24
CA VAL A 220 2.70 -6.62 -18.83
C VAL A 220 2.12 -7.86 -18.13
N THR A 221 1.13 -7.68 -17.24
CA THR A 221 0.48 -8.78 -16.52
C THR A 221 -0.40 -9.65 -17.41
N VAL A 222 -0.62 -10.89 -16.97
CA VAL A 222 -1.48 -11.87 -17.64
C VAL A 222 -2.67 -12.21 -16.74
N GLY A 223 -3.88 -12.11 -17.27
CA GLY A 223 -5.14 -12.40 -16.58
C GLY A 223 -6.22 -11.37 -16.93
N MET A 224 -7.28 -11.79 -17.63
CA MET A 224 -8.31 -10.89 -18.18
C MET A 224 -9.23 -10.24 -17.11
N ALA A 225 -9.23 -10.77 -15.88
CA ALA A 225 -10.10 -10.29 -14.80
C ALA A 225 -9.28 -9.63 -13.68
N ALA A 226 -9.67 -8.41 -13.29
CA ALA A 226 -9.01 -7.62 -12.23
C ALA A 226 -8.91 -8.33 -10.86
N SER A 227 -9.69 -9.39 -10.65
CA SER A 227 -9.68 -10.20 -9.43
C SER A 227 -8.58 -11.25 -9.38
N GLN A 228 -7.98 -11.63 -10.52
CA GLN A 228 -6.98 -12.71 -10.63
C GLN A 228 -5.90 -12.34 -11.66
N VAL A 229 -5.02 -11.43 -11.26
CA VAL A 229 -3.85 -11.02 -12.03
C VAL A 229 -2.65 -11.88 -11.64
N ASN A 230 -1.80 -12.20 -12.61
CA ASN A 230 -0.53 -12.87 -12.38
C ASN A 230 0.62 -12.12 -13.06
N VAL A 231 1.73 -12.00 -12.35
CA VAL A 231 3.01 -11.53 -12.87
C VAL A 231 3.96 -12.72 -12.92
N SER A 232 4.56 -13.00 -14.07
CA SER A 232 5.57 -14.06 -14.16
C SER A 232 6.90 -13.59 -13.55
N GLN A 233 7.76 -14.54 -13.14
CA GLN A 233 9.13 -14.21 -12.72
C GLN A 233 9.91 -13.47 -13.83
N GLY A 234 9.66 -13.81 -15.11
CA GLY A 234 10.26 -13.11 -16.24
C GLY A 234 9.79 -11.66 -16.37
N ASN A 235 8.52 -11.37 -16.11
CA ASN A 235 8.03 -9.98 -16.09
C ASN A 235 8.71 -9.16 -14.98
N ILE A 236 8.86 -9.74 -13.78
CA ILE A 236 9.58 -9.10 -12.67
C ILE A 236 11.03 -8.81 -13.07
N GLN A 237 11.73 -9.82 -13.62
CA GLN A 237 13.10 -9.69 -14.09
C GLN A 237 13.27 -8.63 -15.20
N ASN A 238 12.27 -8.46 -16.06
CA ASN A 238 12.31 -7.50 -17.17
C ASN A 238 11.74 -6.12 -16.83
N THR A 239 11.38 -5.88 -15.57
CA THR A 239 10.90 -4.56 -15.13
C THR A 239 12.01 -3.53 -15.33
N LEU A 240 11.70 -2.44 -16.01
CA LEU A 240 12.60 -1.32 -16.23
C LEU A 240 12.70 -0.50 -14.95
N ILE A 241 13.91 -0.20 -14.48
CA ILE A 241 14.14 0.55 -13.24
C ILE A 241 15.22 1.63 -13.43
N PRO A 242 15.06 2.81 -12.79
CA PRO A 242 16.11 3.81 -12.74
C PRO A 242 17.12 3.41 -11.67
N PHE A 243 18.40 3.46 -12.00
CA PHE A 243 19.47 2.96 -11.14
C PHE A 243 20.57 4.02 -10.95
N PRO A 244 20.75 4.55 -9.72
CA PRO A 244 21.85 5.44 -9.37
C PRO A 244 23.09 4.69 -8.84
N GLY A 245 24.19 5.41 -8.67
CA GLY A 245 25.34 4.96 -7.90
C GLY A 245 24.99 4.62 -6.44
N ILE A 246 25.74 3.72 -5.82
CA ILE A 246 25.44 3.14 -4.50
C ILE A 246 25.34 4.19 -3.38
N LYS A 247 26.17 5.25 -3.42
CA LYS A 247 26.13 6.34 -2.43
C LYS A 247 24.80 7.06 -2.47
N GLU A 248 24.29 7.35 -3.66
CA GLU A 248 23.02 8.03 -3.83
C GLU A 248 21.83 7.12 -3.48
N GLN A 249 21.88 5.83 -3.82
CA GLN A 249 20.90 4.85 -3.35
C GLN A 249 20.74 4.89 -1.83
N ASN A 250 21.87 4.92 -1.11
CA ASN A 250 21.89 5.02 0.35
C ASN A 250 21.31 6.35 0.86
N ARG A 251 21.65 7.49 0.23
CA ARG A 251 21.09 8.81 0.61
C ARG A 251 19.58 8.84 0.42
N ILE A 252 19.07 8.31 -0.69
CA ILE A 252 17.63 8.22 -0.97
C ILE A 252 16.94 7.33 0.06
N ALA A 253 17.48 6.13 0.32
CA ALA A 253 16.93 5.20 1.29
C ALA A 253 16.81 5.83 2.67
N VAL A 254 17.89 6.44 3.19
CA VAL A 254 17.88 7.14 4.48
C VAL A 254 16.85 8.27 4.52
N LYS A 255 16.78 9.08 3.45
CA LYS A 255 15.84 10.20 3.39
C LYS A 255 14.38 9.72 3.45
N ILE A 256 14.03 8.67 2.72
CA ILE A 256 12.67 8.11 2.73
C ILE A 256 12.36 7.45 4.06
N THR A 257 13.26 6.63 4.61
CA THR A 257 13.06 5.97 5.91
C THR A 257 12.75 7.00 7.01
N ASN A 258 13.39 8.18 6.98
CA ASN A 258 13.10 9.26 7.92
C ASN A 258 11.76 9.98 7.66
N LEU A 259 11.28 10.00 6.42
CA LEU A 259 10.02 10.66 6.03
C LEU A 259 8.79 9.77 6.25
N LEU A 260 8.92 8.44 6.12
CA LEU A 260 7.80 7.51 6.22
C LEU A 260 6.98 7.66 7.53
N PRO A 261 7.59 7.71 8.73
CA PRO A 261 6.83 7.89 9.97
C PRO A 261 6.06 9.21 10.03
N ILE A 262 6.60 10.26 9.41
CA ILE A 262 5.96 11.59 9.36
C ILE A 262 4.75 11.53 8.42
N ILE A 263 4.87 10.84 7.29
CA ILE A 263 3.78 10.65 6.33
C ILE A 263 2.66 9.81 6.95
N GLU A 264 3.01 8.75 7.68
CA GLU A 264 2.06 7.89 8.39
C GLU A 264 1.30 8.68 9.46
N ARG A 265 2.01 9.48 10.27
CA ARG A 265 1.37 10.37 11.25
C ARG A 265 0.43 11.36 10.58
N TYR A 266 0.87 12.01 9.51
CA TYR A 266 0.03 12.93 8.74
C TYR A 266 -1.22 12.23 8.19
N ASN A 267 -1.09 11.02 7.67
CA ASN A 267 -2.22 10.23 7.17
C ASN A 267 -3.22 9.94 8.29
N SER A 268 -2.74 9.53 9.46
CA SER A 268 -3.59 9.23 10.61
C SER A 268 -4.34 10.47 11.14
N GLU A 269 -3.67 11.61 11.26
CA GLU A 269 -4.30 12.87 11.69
C GLU A 269 -5.35 13.34 10.66
N GLN A 270 -5.09 13.16 9.37
CA GLN A 270 -6.03 13.48 8.29
C GLN A 270 -7.27 12.58 8.32
N GLU A 271 -7.12 11.27 8.52
CA GLU A 271 -8.24 10.32 8.64
C GLU A 271 -9.14 10.65 9.84
N GLN A 272 -8.54 10.98 10.99
CA GLN A 272 -9.29 11.39 12.19
C GLN A 272 -10.07 12.69 11.96
N LEU A 273 -9.48 13.67 11.26
CA LEU A 273 -10.15 14.91 10.92
C LEU A 273 -11.34 14.66 9.97
N GLU A 274 -11.17 13.80 8.98
CA GLU A 274 -12.22 13.42 8.03
C GLU A 274 -13.38 12.69 8.73
N GLU A 275 -13.07 11.75 9.62
CA GLU A 275 -14.07 11.04 10.41
C GLU A 275 -14.83 12.00 11.34
N LEU A 276 -14.12 12.88 12.03
CA LEU A 276 -14.73 13.87 12.91
C LEU A 276 -15.66 14.81 12.12
N ASN A 277 -15.21 15.32 10.96
CA ASN A 277 -16.03 16.18 10.12
C ASN A 277 -17.27 15.46 9.55
N ALA A 278 -17.19 14.16 9.30
CA ALA A 278 -18.33 13.37 8.86
C ALA A 278 -19.36 13.14 9.99
N GLN A 279 -18.88 12.87 11.21
CA GLN A 279 -19.74 12.54 12.35
C GLN A 279 -20.31 13.78 13.04
N LEU A 280 -19.52 14.85 13.15
CA LEU A 280 -19.84 16.06 13.93
C LEU A 280 -21.19 16.69 13.55
N PRO A 281 -21.55 16.89 12.26
CA PRO A 281 -22.84 17.50 11.90
C PRO A 281 -24.04 16.68 12.39
N SER A 282 -23.94 15.34 12.31
CA SER A 282 -25.02 14.44 12.72
C SER A 282 -25.19 14.45 14.25
N SER A 283 -24.08 14.41 14.98
CA SER A 283 -24.04 14.45 16.44
C SER A 283 -24.53 15.79 16.98
N LEU A 284 -24.08 16.90 16.38
CA LEU A 284 -24.55 18.25 16.73
C LEU A 284 -26.04 18.40 16.46
N LYS A 285 -26.54 17.96 15.30
CA LYS A 285 -27.97 18.03 14.98
C LYS A 285 -28.80 17.23 15.99
N LYS A 286 -28.36 16.03 16.36
CA LYS A 286 -29.05 15.20 17.36
C LYS A 286 -29.09 15.88 18.73
N SER A 287 -27.96 16.42 19.18
CA SER A 287 -27.88 17.13 20.46
C SER A 287 -28.74 18.40 20.45
N LEU A 288 -28.67 19.19 19.37
CA LEU A 288 -29.49 20.40 19.22
C LEU A 288 -30.99 20.09 19.25
N LEU A 289 -31.43 19.07 18.50
CA LEU A 289 -32.84 18.65 18.51
C LEU A 289 -33.29 18.16 19.89
N GLN A 290 -32.43 17.43 20.60
CA GLN A 290 -32.72 16.96 21.95
C GLN A 290 -32.89 18.13 22.93
N GLU A 291 -31.96 19.09 22.92
CA GLU A 291 -32.05 20.28 23.76
C GLU A 291 -33.25 21.16 23.36
N ALA A 292 -33.63 21.20 22.08
CA ALA A 292 -34.80 21.92 21.59
C ALA A 292 -36.09 21.33 22.17
N ILE A 293 -36.25 20.00 22.07
CA ILE A 293 -37.42 19.27 22.56
C ILE A 293 -37.52 19.33 24.09
N GLN A 294 -36.37 19.36 24.78
CA GLN A 294 -36.32 19.52 26.24
C GLN A 294 -36.56 20.97 26.70
N GLY A 295 -36.76 21.92 25.79
CA GLY A 295 -36.98 23.33 26.12
C GLY A 295 -35.74 24.04 26.70
N LYS A 296 -34.55 23.47 26.50
CA LYS A 296 -33.28 23.99 27.05
C LYS A 296 -32.55 24.94 26.12
N LEU A 297 -32.91 24.97 24.83
CA LEU A 297 -32.27 25.86 23.86
C LEU A 297 -32.56 27.35 24.07
N VAL A 298 -33.68 27.67 24.71
CA VAL A 298 -34.10 29.05 24.97
C VAL A 298 -34.44 29.21 26.44
N PRO A 299 -34.22 30.39 27.03
CA PRO A 299 -34.68 30.69 28.38
C PRO A 299 -36.19 30.49 28.48
N GLN A 300 -36.64 29.92 29.59
CA GLN A 300 -38.06 29.81 29.91
C GLN A 300 -38.56 31.17 30.43
N ILE A 301 -39.61 31.72 29.82
CA ILE A 301 -40.13 33.04 30.15
C ILE A 301 -41.43 32.88 30.94
N GLU A 302 -41.40 33.20 32.23
CA GLU A 302 -42.58 33.03 33.12
C GLU A 302 -43.82 33.80 32.65
N SER A 303 -43.64 34.95 31.99
CA SER A 303 -44.76 35.77 31.50
C SER A 303 -45.52 35.15 30.32
N GLU A 304 -45.00 34.09 29.68
CA GLU A 304 -45.68 33.40 28.57
C GLU A 304 -46.72 32.37 29.04
N GLY A 305 -46.84 32.16 30.36
CA GLY A 305 -47.76 31.19 30.95
C GLY A 305 -47.28 29.74 30.79
N THR A 306 -48.12 28.79 31.18
CA THR A 306 -47.76 27.36 31.14
C THR A 306 -48.45 26.60 30.01
N ALA A 307 -47.81 25.53 29.51
CA ALA A 307 -48.43 24.63 28.54
C ALA A 307 -49.76 24.03 29.06
N GLY A 308 -49.92 23.86 30.38
CA GLY A 308 -51.16 23.40 31.00
C GLY A 308 -52.32 24.39 30.86
N GLU A 309 -52.04 25.69 30.99
CA GLU A 309 -53.04 26.75 30.77
C GLU A 309 -53.48 26.78 29.30
N LEU A 310 -52.52 26.68 28.37
CA LEU A 310 -52.80 26.63 26.94
C LEU A 310 -53.64 25.39 26.55
N LEU A 311 -53.27 24.21 27.06
CA LEU A 311 -54.04 22.98 26.83
C LEU A 311 -55.47 23.07 27.36
N SER A 312 -55.67 23.71 28.51
CA SER A 312 -57.00 23.93 29.08
C SER A 312 -57.85 24.85 28.20
N THR A 313 -57.25 25.89 27.61
CA THR A 313 -57.91 26.78 26.64
C THR A 313 -58.26 26.04 25.35
N ILE A 314 -57.34 25.27 24.79
CA ILE A 314 -57.56 24.45 23.58
C ILE A 314 -58.71 23.45 23.84
N ARG A 315 -58.79 22.85 25.03
CA ARG A 315 -59.86 21.92 25.38
C ARG A 315 -61.23 22.59 25.40
N LYS A 316 -61.35 23.76 26.04
CA LYS A 316 -62.59 24.56 26.05
C LYS A 316 -63.02 24.95 24.63
N GLU A 317 -62.06 25.31 23.78
CA GLU A 317 -62.33 25.64 22.38
C GLU A 317 -62.84 24.43 21.59
N LYS A 318 -62.19 23.27 21.74
CA LYS A 318 -62.65 22.00 21.15
C LYS A 318 -64.06 21.64 21.60
N GLU A 319 -64.38 21.78 22.89
CA GLU A 319 -65.72 21.53 23.43
C GLU A 319 -66.78 22.46 22.81
N ASN A 320 -66.46 23.74 22.62
CA ASN A 320 -67.36 24.69 21.98
C ASN A 320 -67.58 24.36 20.50
N LEU A 321 -66.54 23.95 19.77
CA LEU A 321 -66.65 23.54 18.37
C LEU A 321 -67.45 22.25 18.18
N VAL A 322 -67.37 21.32 19.15
CA VAL A 322 -68.23 20.13 19.19
C VAL A 322 -69.69 20.52 19.45
N LYS A 323 -69.97 21.45 20.37
CA LYS A 323 -71.33 21.98 20.61
C LYS A 323 -71.91 22.69 19.38
N GLN A 324 -71.06 23.32 18.58
CA GLN A 324 -71.44 23.97 17.31
C GLN A 324 -71.53 22.98 16.13
N GLY A 325 -71.30 21.68 16.33
CA GLY A 325 -71.39 20.65 15.29
C GLY A 325 -70.23 20.63 14.29
N LYS A 326 -69.17 21.42 14.50
CA LYS A 326 -68.01 21.54 13.60
C LYS A 326 -66.94 20.47 13.84
N LEU A 327 -66.96 19.82 15.02
CA LEU A 327 -66.07 18.71 15.38
C LEU A 327 -66.87 17.51 15.90
N LYS A 328 -66.37 16.30 15.67
CA LYS A 328 -66.98 15.06 16.17
C LYS A 328 -66.72 14.89 17.66
N LYS A 329 -67.65 14.29 18.41
CA LYS A 329 -67.48 13.99 19.85
C LYS A 329 -66.24 13.12 20.15
N SER A 330 -65.80 12.30 19.20
CA SER A 330 -64.57 11.49 19.31
C SER A 330 -63.30 12.34 19.39
N SER A 331 -63.34 13.63 19.05
CA SER A 331 -62.19 14.54 19.15
C SER A 331 -61.90 15.04 20.57
N LEU A 332 -62.74 14.65 21.56
CA LEU A 332 -62.58 14.95 22.99
C LEU A 332 -61.97 13.79 23.79
N SER A 333 -61.57 12.69 23.14
CA SER A 333 -60.88 11.59 23.81
C SER A 333 -59.44 11.99 24.12
N ASP A 334 -59.18 12.41 25.35
CA ASP A 334 -57.84 12.78 25.81
C ASP A 334 -57.14 11.57 26.46
N SER A 335 -55.86 11.36 26.15
CA SER A 335 -54.98 10.49 26.94
C SER A 335 -54.26 11.34 27.99
N PHE A 336 -54.48 11.05 29.28
CA PHE A 336 -53.78 11.75 30.35
C PHE A 336 -52.42 11.10 30.62
N ILE A 337 -51.36 11.86 30.36
CA ILE A 337 -49.99 11.47 30.69
C ILE A 337 -49.61 12.24 31.96
N PHE A 338 -49.29 11.53 33.03
CA PHE A 338 -48.81 12.11 34.28
C PHE A 338 -47.37 11.69 34.54
N LYS A 339 -46.62 12.53 35.25
CA LYS A 339 -45.27 12.22 35.70
C LYS A 339 -45.38 11.55 37.07
N GLY A 340 -44.88 10.32 37.21
CA GLY A 340 -44.86 9.60 38.49
C GLY A 340 -43.88 10.23 39.49
N ASP A 341 -44.06 9.95 40.78
CA ASP A 341 -43.26 10.51 41.89
C ASP A 341 -41.78 10.09 41.85
N ASP A 342 -41.46 9.09 41.03
CA ASP A 342 -40.15 8.45 40.91
C ASP A 342 -39.10 9.29 40.17
N ASN A 343 -39.50 10.44 39.60
CA ASN A 343 -38.63 11.37 38.86
C ASN A 343 -37.72 10.72 37.79
N LYS A 344 -38.13 9.56 37.27
CA LYS A 344 -37.51 8.86 36.12
C LYS A 344 -38.37 8.97 34.87
#